data_AF-A0A920JW30-F1
#
_entry.id   AF-A0A920JW30-F1
#
_cell.length_a   1.000
_cell.length_b   1.000
_cell.length_c   1.000
_cell.angle_alpha   90.00
_cell.angle_beta   90.00
_cell.angle_gamma   90.00
#
_symmetry.space_group_name_H-M   'P 1'
#
loop_
_entity.id
_entity.type
_entity.pdbx_description
1 polymer ?
#
loop_
_entity_poly.entity_id
_entity_poly.type
_entity_poly.pdbx_seq_one_letter_code
_entity_poly.pdbx_strand_id
1 'polypeptide(L)'
;MNGSPRIDGRDSSRVRDITVSVGVLPKVHGSAIFTRGETQALVTSTLASTRDAQIIDALEGKKEDSFMLHYNFPPFSVGECGRVGATSRREIGHGRLARRGVAAVLPTVEDFPYTIRVVSEITESNGSSSMASVCGASLALMDAGVPLKAPVAGIAMGLVKEGEKFAVLTDILGDEDHLGDMDFKVAGTSDGVTALQMDIKIEGITEEIMEIALEQALKARLSILSDMNKVLASGRDEISESAPRLEKMQIDSDKIRDVIGKGGATIRALCDDYNSTIDISDDGIVQIYSEDQESLSAAIEAIKAIVADPEPGTIYDGKVVRIVDFGAFVNFMPGTDGLVHISQIAEERVEKVTDYLSEGQDVKVKVIEIDNRGRVKLSIKEAAEKAKTDDLGDADSKKDKA
;
A
#
# COMPACT_ATOMS: atom_id res chain seq x y z
N MET A 1 -48.03 1.44 1.67
CA MET A 1 -48.95 2.43 2.31
C MET A 1 -50.04 1.80 3.16
N ASN A 2 -50.73 0.75 2.71
CA ASN A 2 -51.82 0.12 3.49
C ASN A 2 -51.37 -1.00 4.45
N GLY A 3 -50.07 -1.10 4.74
CA GLY A 3 -49.51 -2.20 5.55
C GLY A 3 -49.47 -3.57 4.86
N SER A 4 -49.81 -3.63 3.57
CA SER A 4 -49.67 -4.84 2.77
C SER A 4 -48.20 -5.27 2.65
N PRO A 5 -47.90 -6.58 2.60
CA PRO A 5 -46.56 -7.07 2.30
C PRO A 5 -46.04 -6.52 0.96
N ARG A 6 -44.72 -6.35 0.86
CA ARG A 6 -44.01 -6.00 -0.38
C ARG A 6 -44.06 -7.15 -1.39
N ILE A 7 -43.52 -6.93 -2.59
CA ILE A 7 -43.53 -7.89 -3.70
C ILE A 7 -42.95 -9.26 -3.27
N ASP A 8 -41.93 -9.24 -2.43
CA ASP A 8 -41.27 -10.44 -1.88
C ASP A 8 -41.77 -10.86 -0.49
N GLY A 9 -42.89 -10.29 -0.03
CA GLY A 9 -43.53 -10.63 1.24
C GLY A 9 -42.94 -9.95 2.49
N ARG A 10 -41.89 -9.12 2.36
CA ARG A 10 -41.31 -8.37 3.49
C ARG A 10 -42.20 -7.21 3.93
N ASP A 11 -42.00 -6.77 5.18
CA ASP A 11 -42.44 -5.45 5.63
C ASP A 11 -41.51 -4.33 5.11
N SER A 12 -41.87 -3.08 5.40
CA SER A 12 -41.17 -1.90 4.90
C SER A 12 -39.79 -1.68 5.54
N SER A 13 -39.48 -2.31 6.67
CA SER A 13 -38.25 -2.11 7.45
C SER A 13 -37.25 -3.26 7.36
N ARG A 14 -37.70 -4.45 6.93
CA ARG A 14 -36.88 -5.66 6.89
C ARG A 14 -35.85 -5.65 5.75
N VAL A 15 -34.58 -5.85 6.13
CA VAL A 15 -33.46 -6.14 5.20
C VAL A 15 -33.58 -7.59 4.70
N ARG A 16 -33.19 -7.87 3.45
CA ARG A 16 -33.09 -9.25 2.94
C ARG A 16 -32.00 -10.03 3.67
N ASP A 17 -32.07 -11.36 3.58
CA ASP A 17 -31.09 -12.23 4.21
C ASP A 17 -29.68 -11.99 3.64
N ILE A 18 -28.68 -12.00 4.51
CA ILE A 18 -27.29 -11.67 4.19
C ILE A 18 -26.41 -12.89 4.43
N THR A 19 -25.56 -13.17 3.45
CA THR A 19 -24.50 -14.16 3.54
C THR A 19 -23.18 -13.49 3.20
N VAL A 20 -22.16 -13.73 4.02
CA VAL A 20 -20.84 -13.12 3.88
C VAL A 20 -19.78 -14.20 3.94
N SER A 21 -18.82 -14.12 3.02
CA SER A 21 -17.60 -14.95 3.01
C SER A 21 -16.40 -14.06 2.68
N VAL A 22 -15.25 -14.31 3.31
CA VAL A 22 -13.96 -13.62 3.06
C VAL A 22 -12.88 -14.64 2.68
N GLY A 23 -11.78 -14.21 2.05
CA GLY A 23 -10.69 -15.10 1.63
C GLY A 23 -11.11 -16.15 0.60
N VAL A 24 -12.08 -15.82 -0.26
CA VAL A 24 -12.71 -16.75 -1.20
C VAL A 24 -11.84 -17.08 -2.42
N LEU A 25 -10.92 -16.19 -2.80
CA LEU A 25 -9.98 -16.40 -3.89
C LEU A 25 -8.54 -16.55 -3.34
N PRO A 26 -7.81 -17.62 -3.69
CA PRO A 26 -6.58 -18.00 -2.99
C PRO A 26 -5.35 -17.11 -3.29
N LYS A 27 -5.32 -16.39 -4.41
CA LYS A 27 -4.14 -15.61 -4.83
C LYS A 27 -4.27 -14.09 -4.69
N VAL A 28 -5.50 -13.58 -4.57
CA VAL A 28 -5.70 -12.13 -4.44
C VAL A 28 -5.35 -11.69 -3.03
N HIS A 29 -4.98 -10.42 -2.86
CA HIS A 29 -4.49 -9.95 -1.56
C HIS A 29 -5.61 -9.91 -0.53
N GLY A 30 -6.84 -9.59 -0.92
CA GLY A 30 -8.04 -9.85 -0.12
C GLY A 30 -9.26 -10.04 -0.99
N SER A 31 -10.24 -10.79 -0.49
CA SER A 31 -11.48 -11.05 -1.22
C SER A 31 -12.68 -11.23 -0.31
N ALA A 32 -13.85 -10.86 -0.82
CA ALA A 32 -15.12 -11.10 -0.15
C ALA A 32 -16.23 -11.41 -1.16
N ILE A 33 -17.14 -12.29 -0.79
CA ILE A 33 -18.46 -12.39 -1.41
C ILE A 33 -19.45 -11.85 -0.39
N PHE A 34 -20.12 -10.77 -0.76
CA PHE A 34 -21.25 -10.23 -0.02
C PHE A 34 -22.52 -10.48 -0.82
N THR A 35 -23.44 -11.24 -0.25
CA THR A 35 -24.75 -11.55 -0.83
C THR A 35 -25.85 -11.01 0.08
N ARG A 36 -26.79 -10.26 -0.48
CA ARG A 36 -28.00 -9.77 0.20
C ARG A 36 -29.22 -10.05 -0.66
N GLY A 37 -30.02 -11.03 -0.27
CA GLY A 37 -31.03 -11.62 -1.15
C GLY A 37 -30.39 -12.03 -2.49
N GLU A 38 -30.95 -11.55 -3.60
CA GLU A 38 -30.46 -11.80 -4.97
C GLU A 38 -29.55 -10.67 -5.47
N THR A 39 -28.80 -10.03 -4.57
CA THR A 39 -27.76 -9.05 -4.92
C THR A 39 -26.44 -9.53 -4.37
N GLN A 40 -25.50 -9.85 -5.25
CA GLN A 40 -24.22 -10.43 -4.90
C GLN A 40 -23.08 -9.65 -5.55
N ALA A 41 -22.07 -9.35 -4.73
CA ALA A 41 -20.82 -8.75 -5.18
C ALA A 41 -19.64 -9.63 -4.75
N LEU A 42 -18.86 -10.10 -5.72
CA LEU A 42 -17.53 -10.62 -5.51
C LEU A 42 -16.56 -9.43 -5.57
N VAL A 43 -15.94 -9.12 -4.45
CA VAL A 43 -15.05 -7.97 -4.33
C VAL A 43 -13.64 -8.44 -4.03
N THR A 44 -12.66 -7.90 -4.74
CA THR A 44 -11.25 -8.18 -4.53
C THR A 44 -10.49 -6.90 -4.21
N SER A 45 -9.46 -7.03 -3.37
CA SER A 45 -8.51 -5.99 -3.04
C SER A 45 -7.12 -6.40 -3.52
N THR A 46 -6.41 -5.45 -4.12
CA THR A 46 -5.03 -5.58 -4.57
C THR A 46 -4.23 -4.40 -4.03
N LEU A 47 -3.05 -4.72 -3.52
CA LEU A 47 -2.09 -3.80 -2.93
C LEU A 47 -0.87 -3.74 -3.84
N ALA A 48 -0.36 -2.55 -4.08
CA ALA A 48 0.78 -2.33 -4.94
C ALA A 48 1.63 -1.17 -4.39
N SER A 49 2.79 -0.94 -5.01
CA SER A 49 3.66 0.17 -4.62
C SER A 49 2.97 1.53 -4.84
N THR A 50 3.49 2.58 -4.22
CA THR A 50 3.05 3.97 -4.46
C THR A 50 3.15 4.38 -5.94
N ARG A 51 4.06 3.77 -6.71
CA ARG A 51 4.24 4.03 -8.14
C ARG A 51 3.09 3.57 -9.02
N ASP A 52 2.29 2.63 -8.53
CA ASP A 52 1.10 2.12 -9.23
C ASP A 52 -0.13 3.03 -9.05
N ALA A 53 0.02 4.15 -8.34
CA ALA A 53 -1.03 5.14 -8.17
C ALA A 53 -1.50 5.67 -9.53
N GLN A 54 -2.81 5.89 -9.66
CA GLN A 54 -3.38 6.38 -10.91
C GLN A 54 -3.08 7.86 -11.08
N ILE A 55 -2.33 8.22 -12.13
CA ILE A 55 -2.14 9.62 -12.52
C ILE A 55 -3.41 10.13 -13.21
N ILE A 56 -4.01 11.17 -12.63
CA ILE A 56 -5.18 11.86 -13.18
C ILE A 56 -4.75 13.24 -13.65
N ASP A 57 -4.77 13.44 -14.97
CA ASP A 57 -4.58 14.75 -15.61
C ASP A 57 -5.93 15.47 -15.69
N ALA A 58 -6.22 16.29 -14.69
CA ALA A 58 -7.47 17.02 -14.56
C ALA A 58 -7.31 18.51 -14.90
N LEU A 59 -8.44 19.22 -15.04
CA LEU A 59 -8.43 20.66 -15.32
C LEU A 59 -7.72 21.47 -14.20
N GLU A 60 -7.84 21.00 -12.96
CA GLU A 60 -7.21 21.59 -11.77
C GLU A 60 -5.72 21.26 -11.65
N GLY A 61 -5.20 20.39 -12.53
CA GLY A 61 -3.82 19.93 -12.55
C GLY A 61 -3.71 18.41 -12.41
N LYS A 62 -2.46 17.95 -12.40
CA LYS A 62 -2.13 16.54 -12.24
C LYS A 62 -2.21 16.15 -10.77
N LYS A 63 -2.82 15.00 -10.49
CA LYS A 63 -2.83 14.38 -9.17
C LYS A 63 -2.60 12.88 -9.27
N GLU A 64 -2.06 12.31 -8.22
CA GLU A 64 -1.92 10.86 -8.06
C GLU A 64 -3.04 10.35 -7.16
N ASP A 65 -3.72 9.30 -7.60
CA ASP A 65 -4.83 8.68 -6.89
C ASP A 65 -4.42 7.27 -6.46
N SER A 66 -4.05 7.13 -5.18
CA SER A 66 -3.61 5.88 -4.57
C SER A 66 -4.77 4.93 -4.22
N PHE A 67 -6.03 5.38 -4.38
CA PHE A 67 -7.20 4.53 -4.11
C PHE A 67 -8.14 4.45 -5.32
N MET A 68 -8.10 3.29 -5.97
CA MET A 68 -8.96 2.95 -7.09
C MET A 68 -10.07 2.01 -6.64
N LEU A 69 -11.32 2.31 -7.02
CA LEU A 69 -12.43 1.35 -6.92
C LEU A 69 -13.10 1.24 -8.28
N HIS A 70 -12.96 0.08 -8.89
CA HIS A 70 -13.63 -0.28 -10.13
C HIS A 70 -14.85 -1.14 -9.83
N TYR A 71 -15.92 -0.87 -10.55
CA TYR A 71 -17.19 -1.54 -10.42
C TYR A 71 -17.60 -2.03 -11.79
N ASN A 72 -17.94 -3.31 -11.88
CA ASN A 72 -18.31 -3.99 -13.10
C ASN A 72 -19.69 -4.63 -12.94
N PHE A 73 -20.53 -4.45 -13.95
CA PHE A 73 -21.90 -4.97 -13.98
C PHE A 73 -22.10 -5.83 -15.23
N PRO A 74 -21.64 -7.08 -15.21
CA PRO A 74 -21.76 -7.95 -16.37
C PRO A 74 -23.24 -8.30 -16.64
N PRO A 75 -23.66 -8.47 -17.92
CA PRO A 75 -25.06 -8.73 -18.28
C PRO A 75 -25.66 -9.97 -17.61
N PHE A 76 -24.85 -11.00 -17.36
CA PHE A 76 -25.32 -12.23 -16.71
C PHE A 76 -25.82 -11.99 -15.28
N SER A 77 -25.41 -10.90 -14.62
CA SER A 77 -25.83 -10.57 -13.25
C SER A 77 -27.33 -10.32 -13.11
N VAL A 78 -28.01 -10.04 -14.23
CA VAL A 78 -29.46 -9.90 -14.35
C VAL A 78 -30.07 -10.95 -15.28
N GLY A 79 -29.32 -12.00 -15.62
CA GLY A 79 -29.77 -13.06 -16.52
C GLY A 79 -29.86 -12.66 -18.00
N GLU A 80 -29.21 -11.57 -18.40
CA GLU A 80 -29.23 -11.08 -19.78
C GLU A 80 -27.94 -11.42 -20.55
N CYS A 81 -28.04 -11.41 -21.88
CA CYS A 81 -26.89 -11.43 -22.78
C CYS A 81 -26.59 -10.00 -23.25
N GLY A 82 -25.33 -9.57 -23.21
CA GLY A 82 -24.96 -8.21 -23.61
C GLY A 82 -23.49 -8.07 -23.95
N ARG A 83 -23.11 -6.86 -24.38
CA ARG A 83 -21.72 -6.54 -24.71
C ARG A 83 -20.90 -6.44 -23.42
N VAL A 84 -19.82 -7.21 -23.35
CA VAL A 84 -18.79 -7.08 -22.30
C VAL A 84 -17.63 -6.25 -22.85
N GLY A 85 -17.14 -5.27 -22.09
CA GLY A 85 -16.06 -4.40 -22.51
C GLY A 85 -15.93 -3.16 -21.63
N ALA A 86 -15.94 -1.99 -22.25
CA ALA A 86 -15.78 -0.73 -21.54
C ALA A 86 -16.94 -0.46 -20.56
N THR A 87 -16.59 0.05 -19.38
CA THR A 87 -17.55 0.42 -18.34
C THR A 87 -18.46 1.55 -18.79
N SER A 88 -19.77 1.39 -18.56
CA SER A 88 -20.79 2.40 -18.77
C SER A 88 -20.71 3.55 -17.76
N ARG A 89 -21.46 4.64 -18.04
CA ARG A 89 -21.60 5.75 -17.08
C ARG A 89 -22.16 5.31 -15.72
N ARG A 90 -23.10 4.36 -15.73
CA ARG A 90 -23.72 3.86 -14.49
C ARG A 90 -22.72 3.06 -13.66
N GLU A 91 -21.91 2.22 -14.30
CA GLU A 91 -20.85 1.47 -13.62
C GLU A 91 -19.81 2.40 -12.99
N ILE A 92 -19.36 3.42 -13.74
CA ILE A 92 -18.45 4.45 -13.20
C ILE A 92 -19.10 5.20 -12.03
N GLY A 93 -20.38 5.59 -12.16
CA GLY A 93 -21.12 6.29 -11.12
C GLY A 93 -21.27 5.46 -9.84
N HIS A 94 -21.67 4.20 -9.95
CA HIS A 94 -21.77 3.26 -8.83
C HIS A 94 -20.41 3.00 -8.18
N GLY A 95 -19.36 2.79 -8.99
CA GLY A 95 -17.99 2.67 -8.50
C GLY A 95 -17.55 3.91 -7.72
N ARG A 96 -17.84 5.12 -8.22
CA ARG A 96 -17.52 6.36 -7.51
C ARG A 96 -18.33 6.54 -6.23
N LEU A 97 -19.60 6.12 -6.18
CA LEU A 97 -20.39 6.13 -4.94
C LEU A 97 -19.79 5.18 -3.90
N ALA A 98 -19.50 3.94 -4.30
CA ALA A 98 -18.91 2.95 -3.40
C ALA A 98 -17.53 3.42 -2.90
N ARG A 99 -16.73 4.01 -3.80
CA ARG A 99 -15.44 4.62 -3.48
C ARG A 99 -15.56 5.68 -2.41
N ARG A 100 -16.52 6.62 -2.55
CA ARG A 100 -16.76 7.67 -1.55
C ARG A 100 -17.15 7.07 -0.20
N GLY A 101 -17.98 6.04 -0.20
CA GLY A 101 -18.40 5.36 1.03
C GLY A 101 -17.24 4.76 1.83
N VAL A 102 -16.25 4.19 1.15
CA VAL A 102 -15.11 3.52 1.79
C VAL A 102 -13.92 4.46 2.02
N ALA A 103 -13.70 5.45 1.15
CA ALA A 103 -12.54 6.35 1.23
C ALA A 103 -12.45 7.11 2.57
N ALA A 104 -13.58 7.39 3.23
CA ALA A 104 -13.62 8.08 4.51
C ALA A 104 -12.95 7.31 5.66
N VAL A 105 -12.82 5.99 5.55
CA VAL A 105 -12.23 5.12 6.60
C VAL A 105 -10.87 4.55 6.22
N LEU A 106 -10.34 4.89 5.04
CA LEU A 106 -9.02 4.43 4.62
C LEU A 106 -7.93 5.04 5.51
N PRO A 107 -6.82 4.31 5.71
CA PRO A 107 -5.60 4.90 6.26
C PRO A 107 -5.04 5.94 5.29
N THR A 108 -4.17 6.81 5.79
CA THR A 108 -3.44 7.73 4.92
C THR A 108 -2.28 6.98 4.24
N VAL A 109 -1.72 7.56 3.17
CA VAL A 109 -0.59 6.96 2.45
C VAL A 109 0.66 6.92 3.35
N GLU A 110 0.78 7.84 4.30
CA GLU A 110 1.86 7.85 5.28
C GLU A 110 1.77 6.65 6.22
N ASP A 111 0.57 6.33 6.73
CA ASP A 111 0.34 5.22 7.65
C ASP A 111 0.38 3.85 6.94
N PHE A 112 -0.14 3.80 5.72
CA PHE A 112 -0.22 2.57 4.93
C PHE A 112 0.15 2.89 3.46
N PRO A 113 1.45 2.89 3.11
CA PRO A 113 1.93 3.36 1.81
C PRO A 113 1.73 2.29 0.73
N TYR A 114 0.49 1.92 0.49
CA TYR A 114 0.13 1.06 -0.60
C TYR A 114 -0.81 1.80 -1.51
N THR A 115 -0.62 1.61 -2.81
CA THR A 115 -1.70 1.85 -3.75
C THR A 115 -2.71 0.72 -3.61
N ILE A 116 -3.98 1.08 -3.40
CA ILE A 116 -5.07 0.15 -3.17
C ILE A 116 -5.98 0.17 -4.39
N ARG A 117 -6.18 -1.01 -5.00
CA ARG A 117 -7.18 -1.24 -6.04
C ARG A 117 -8.23 -2.21 -5.53
N VAL A 118 -9.48 -1.76 -5.50
CA VAL A 118 -10.65 -2.60 -5.26
C VAL A 118 -11.38 -2.82 -6.59
N VAL A 119 -11.77 -4.06 -6.86
CA VAL A 119 -12.65 -4.40 -7.99
C VAL A 119 -13.87 -5.11 -7.44
N SER A 120 -15.06 -4.54 -7.69
CA SER A 120 -16.35 -5.16 -7.38
C SER A 120 -16.96 -5.71 -8.65
N GLU A 121 -17.02 -7.03 -8.74
CA GLU A 121 -17.72 -7.78 -9.79
C GLU A 121 -19.13 -8.15 -9.28
N ILE A 122 -20.16 -7.59 -9.90
CA ILE A 122 -21.54 -7.93 -9.55
C ILE A 122 -21.92 -9.23 -10.23
N THR A 123 -22.21 -10.27 -9.44
CA THR A 123 -22.55 -11.60 -9.96
C THR A 123 -24.05 -11.83 -10.00
N GLU A 124 -24.83 -11.14 -9.15
CA GLU A 124 -26.29 -11.14 -9.12
C GLU A 124 -26.79 -9.74 -8.74
N SER A 125 -27.91 -9.29 -9.31
CA SER A 125 -28.46 -7.96 -8.99
C SER A 125 -29.97 -7.89 -9.09
N ASN A 126 -30.65 -7.93 -7.95
CA ASN A 126 -32.06 -7.57 -7.78
C ASN A 126 -32.26 -6.44 -6.75
N GLY A 127 -31.29 -5.54 -6.63
CA GLY A 127 -31.26 -4.50 -5.61
C GLY A 127 -29.90 -3.86 -5.60
N SER A 128 -29.76 -2.73 -4.91
CA SER A 128 -28.58 -1.86 -4.99
C SER A 128 -27.23 -2.58 -4.82
N SER A 129 -26.67 -2.98 -5.95
CA SER A 129 -25.38 -3.62 -6.09
C SER A 129 -24.25 -2.66 -5.74
N SER A 130 -24.44 -1.35 -5.91
CA SER A 130 -23.51 -0.33 -5.41
C SER A 130 -23.32 -0.35 -3.90
N MET A 131 -24.37 -0.66 -3.11
CA MET A 131 -24.25 -0.80 -1.66
C MET A 131 -23.69 -2.17 -1.26
N ALA A 132 -23.98 -3.23 -2.03
CA ALA A 132 -23.28 -4.51 -1.87
C ALA A 132 -21.75 -4.35 -2.12
N SER A 133 -21.36 -3.52 -3.10
CA SER A 133 -19.95 -3.18 -3.34
C SER A 133 -19.28 -2.47 -2.18
N VAL A 134 -19.99 -1.56 -1.47
CA VAL A 134 -19.45 -0.92 -0.25
C VAL A 134 -19.18 -1.96 0.82
N CYS A 135 -20.16 -2.83 1.11
CA CYS A 135 -20.02 -3.87 2.13
C CYS A 135 -18.89 -4.86 1.76
N GLY A 136 -18.89 -5.35 0.52
CA GLY A 136 -17.87 -6.25 0.02
C GLY A 136 -16.47 -5.61 -0.03
N ALA A 137 -16.36 -4.33 -0.37
CA ALA A 137 -15.09 -3.60 -0.35
C ALA A 137 -14.56 -3.44 1.08
N SER A 138 -15.41 -3.08 2.04
CA SER A 138 -15.02 -3.02 3.45
C SER A 138 -14.43 -4.34 3.92
N LEU A 139 -15.07 -5.47 3.58
CA LEU A 139 -14.61 -6.80 3.94
C LEU A 139 -13.33 -7.20 3.20
N ALA A 140 -13.25 -6.99 1.90
CA ALA A 140 -12.09 -7.36 1.08
C ALA A 140 -10.83 -6.55 1.44
N LEU A 141 -10.99 -5.29 1.85
CA LEU A 141 -9.90 -4.46 2.37
C LEU A 141 -9.41 -4.96 3.73
N MET A 142 -10.34 -5.27 4.65
CA MET A 142 -9.99 -5.86 5.95
C MET A 142 -9.31 -7.23 5.80
N ASP A 143 -9.81 -8.06 4.88
CA ASP A 143 -9.24 -9.37 4.54
C ASP A 143 -7.84 -9.24 3.93
N ALA A 144 -7.55 -8.14 3.23
CA ALA A 144 -6.22 -7.84 2.71
C ALA A 144 -5.22 -7.29 3.75
N GLY A 145 -5.64 -7.10 5.00
CA GLY A 145 -4.82 -6.49 6.05
C GLY A 145 -4.75 -4.96 5.97
N VAL A 146 -5.67 -4.31 5.24
CA VAL A 146 -5.72 -2.84 5.22
C VAL A 146 -6.27 -2.34 6.56
N PRO A 147 -5.56 -1.45 7.27
CA PRO A 147 -5.98 -0.95 8.58
C PRO A 147 -7.06 0.13 8.43
N LEU A 148 -8.30 -0.31 8.14
CA LEU A 148 -9.46 0.59 8.11
C LEU A 148 -9.75 1.15 9.51
N LYS A 149 -10.14 2.43 9.59
CA LYS A 149 -10.57 3.06 10.85
C LYS A 149 -11.79 2.37 11.47
N ALA A 150 -12.71 1.90 10.63
CA ALA A 150 -13.90 1.16 11.02
C ALA A 150 -14.53 0.46 9.79
N PRO A 151 -15.28 -0.65 9.98
CA PRO A 151 -16.03 -1.27 8.90
C PRO A 151 -17.17 -0.37 8.41
N VAL A 152 -17.46 -0.43 7.11
CA VAL A 152 -18.49 0.38 6.44
C VAL A 152 -19.51 -0.52 5.76
N ALA A 153 -20.80 -0.26 5.98
CA ALA A 153 -21.88 -0.89 5.25
C ALA A 153 -22.71 0.14 4.47
N GLY A 154 -23.40 -0.36 3.44
CA GLY A 154 -24.31 0.40 2.62
C GLY A 154 -25.73 -0.19 2.62
N ILE A 155 -26.73 0.69 2.58
CA ILE A 155 -28.13 0.32 2.39
C ILE A 155 -28.78 1.20 1.33
N ALA A 156 -29.68 0.60 0.55
CA ALA A 156 -30.54 1.32 -0.36
C ALA A 156 -31.95 1.37 0.20
N MET A 157 -32.55 2.54 0.09
CA MET A 157 -33.81 2.90 0.68
C MET A 157 -34.68 3.50 -0.42
N GLY A 158 -35.98 3.30 -0.31
CA GLY A 158 -36.96 3.90 -1.20
C GLY A 158 -38.05 4.60 -0.42
N LEU A 159 -38.82 5.41 -1.12
CA LEU A 159 -39.99 6.07 -0.60
C LEU A 159 -41.11 5.96 -1.63
N VAL A 160 -42.32 5.67 -1.17
CA VAL A 160 -43.54 5.82 -1.96
C VAL A 160 -44.45 6.79 -1.23
N LYS A 161 -45.01 7.79 -1.93
CA LYS A 161 -45.84 8.87 -1.39
C LYS A 161 -47.09 9.09 -2.24
N GLU A 162 -48.26 9.13 -1.60
CA GLU A 162 -49.55 9.42 -2.23
C GLU A 162 -50.31 10.43 -1.35
N GLY A 163 -50.42 11.67 -1.83
CA GLY A 163 -50.93 12.78 -1.02
C GLY A 163 -50.09 12.95 0.25
N GLU A 164 -50.73 12.93 1.42
CA GLU A 164 -50.07 13.04 2.73
C GLU A 164 -49.51 11.71 3.27
N LYS A 165 -49.84 10.57 2.65
CA LYS A 165 -49.38 9.26 3.11
C LYS A 165 -48.07 8.90 2.44
N PHE A 166 -47.14 8.33 3.21
CA PHE A 166 -45.89 7.80 2.66
C PHE A 166 -45.49 6.49 3.33
N ALA A 167 -44.58 5.76 2.70
CA ALA A 167 -43.93 4.58 3.26
C ALA A 167 -42.45 4.58 2.86
N VAL A 168 -41.57 4.46 3.86
CA VAL A 168 -40.12 4.28 3.65
C VAL A 168 -39.83 2.79 3.54
N LEU A 169 -39.17 2.39 2.46
CA LEU A 169 -38.81 1.01 2.16
C LEU A 169 -37.31 0.79 2.42
N THR A 170 -36.98 -0.19 3.25
CA THR A 170 -35.61 -0.63 3.51
C THR A 170 -35.21 -1.72 2.55
N ASP A 171 -33.99 -1.63 2.04
CA ASP A 171 -33.39 -2.62 1.16
C ASP A 171 -34.26 -2.92 -0.06
N ILE A 172 -34.43 -1.90 -0.90
CA ILE A 172 -35.31 -1.94 -2.06
C ILE A 172 -34.85 -2.93 -3.13
N LEU A 173 -35.84 -3.52 -3.79
CA LEU A 173 -35.70 -4.32 -5.00
C LEU A 173 -35.55 -3.41 -6.23
N GLY A 174 -35.14 -3.99 -7.37
CA GLY A 174 -35.10 -3.25 -8.64
C GLY A 174 -36.47 -2.69 -9.05
N ASP A 175 -37.53 -3.47 -8.86
CA ASP A 175 -38.90 -3.03 -9.17
C ASP A 175 -39.37 -1.88 -8.25
N GLU A 176 -38.99 -1.92 -6.98
CA GLU A 176 -39.36 -0.90 -6.01
C GLU A 176 -38.60 0.41 -6.23
N ASP A 177 -37.35 0.33 -6.70
CA ASP A 177 -36.61 1.49 -7.20
C ASP A 177 -37.30 2.09 -8.42
N HIS A 178 -37.67 1.25 -9.40
CA HIS A 178 -38.32 1.72 -10.63
C HIS A 178 -39.65 2.44 -10.34
N LEU A 179 -40.48 1.87 -9.47
CA LEU A 179 -41.83 2.34 -9.15
C LEU A 179 -41.88 3.37 -8.01
N GLY A 180 -40.81 3.49 -7.21
CA GLY A 180 -40.74 4.41 -6.08
C GLY A 180 -40.59 5.87 -6.49
N ASP A 181 -41.02 6.77 -5.62
CA ASP A 181 -41.00 8.23 -5.82
C ASP A 181 -39.66 8.87 -5.46
N MET A 182 -38.84 8.16 -4.70
CA MET A 182 -37.48 8.54 -4.36
C MET A 182 -36.69 7.28 -4.00
N ASP A 183 -35.45 7.23 -4.46
CA ASP A 183 -34.46 6.26 -4.00
C ASP A 183 -33.26 6.98 -3.39
N PHE A 184 -32.72 6.42 -2.32
CA PHE A 184 -31.51 6.95 -1.72
C PHE A 184 -30.65 5.84 -1.14
N LYS A 185 -29.35 6.11 -1.14
CA LYS A 185 -28.31 5.15 -0.78
C LYS A 185 -27.48 5.77 0.32
N VAL A 186 -27.37 5.06 1.44
CA VAL A 186 -26.66 5.52 2.64
C VAL A 186 -25.54 4.54 2.94
N ALA A 187 -24.30 5.01 2.93
CA ALA A 187 -23.13 4.26 3.38
C ALA A 187 -22.52 4.92 4.62
N GLY A 188 -21.96 4.12 5.52
CA GLY A 188 -21.38 4.63 6.75
C GLY A 188 -20.92 3.57 7.73
N THR A 189 -20.25 4.03 8.78
CA THR A 189 -19.83 3.24 9.93
C THR A 189 -20.95 3.22 10.98
N SER A 190 -20.67 2.68 12.17
CA SER A 190 -21.51 2.87 13.35
C SER A 190 -21.65 4.33 13.78
N ASP A 191 -20.60 5.11 13.54
CA ASP A 191 -20.43 6.44 14.13
C ASP A 191 -20.96 7.55 13.23
N GLY A 192 -21.12 7.28 11.93
CA GLY A 192 -21.57 8.31 11.00
C GLY A 192 -21.77 7.83 9.57
N VAL A 193 -22.33 8.73 8.75
CA VAL A 193 -22.51 8.53 7.31
C VAL A 193 -21.22 8.93 6.59
N THR A 194 -20.74 8.07 5.70
CA THR A 194 -19.55 8.34 4.86
C THR A 194 -19.93 8.75 3.43
N ALA A 195 -21.08 8.27 2.93
CA ALA A 195 -21.65 8.74 1.67
C ALA A 195 -23.17 8.68 1.68
N LEU A 196 -23.79 9.66 1.04
CA LEU A 196 -25.22 9.76 0.81
C LEU A 196 -25.45 10.13 -0.66
N GLN A 197 -26.27 9.35 -1.35
CA GLN A 197 -26.79 9.67 -2.68
C GLN A 197 -28.30 9.63 -2.62
N MET A 198 -28.96 10.60 -3.23
CA MET A 198 -30.42 10.69 -3.27
C MET A 198 -30.86 11.07 -4.68
N ASP A 199 -31.84 10.35 -5.20
CA ASP A 199 -32.50 10.62 -6.46
C ASP A 199 -34.01 10.76 -6.15
N ILE A 200 -34.50 11.99 -6.20
CA ILE A 200 -35.90 12.34 -5.89
C ILE A 200 -36.65 12.54 -7.21
N LYS A 201 -37.78 11.84 -7.39
CA LYS A 201 -38.59 11.91 -8.62
C LYS A 201 -39.83 12.79 -8.48
N ILE A 202 -40.23 13.14 -7.26
CA ILE A 202 -41.42 13.94 -6.96
C ILE A 202 -41.10 15.18 -6.11
N GLU A 203 -42.00 16.16 -6.12
CA GLU A 203 -41.97 17.27 -5.17
C GLU A 203 -42.65 16.89 -3.85
N GLY A 204 -42.42 17.69 -2.79
CA GLY A 204 -43.12 17.54 -1.52
C GLY A 204 -42.51 16.53 -0.54
N ILE A 205 -41.21 16.26 -0.65
CA ILE A 205 -40.44 15.57 0.39
C ILE A 205 -40.06 16.60 1.47
N THR A 206 -40.57 16.41 2.68
CA THR A 206 -40.30 17.29 3.82
C THR A 206 -39.07 16.84 4.59
N GLU A 207 -38.51 17.73 5.41
CA GLU A 207 -37.40 17.42 6.32
C GLU A 207 -37.77 16.28 7.30
N GLU A 208 -38.99 16.28 7.82
CA GLU A 208 -39.51 15.22 8.69
C GLU A 208 -39.51 13.84 8.01
N ILE A 209 -39.92 13.77 6.74
CA ILE A 209 -39.87 12.52 5.97
C ILE A 209 -38.42 12.05 5.82
N MET A 210 -37.50 12.98 5.57
CA MET A 210 -36.07 12.68 5.44
C MET A 210 -35.46 12.18 6.74
N GLU A 211 -35.82 12.76 7.88
CA GLU A 211 -35.34 12.34 9.20
C GLU A 211 -35.78 10.89 9.49
N ILE A 212 -37.06 10.59 9.33
CA ILE A 212 -37.61 9.23 9.48
C ILE A 212 -36.89 8.24 8.56
N ALA A 213 -36.66 8.64 7.30
CA ALA A 213 -36.04 7.79 6.30
C ALA A 213 -34.57 7.48 6.64
N LEU A 214 -33.82 8.48 7.13
CA LEU A 214 -32.43 8.33 7.55
C LEU A 214 -32.29 7.54 8.86
N GLU A 215 -33.21 7.70 9.82
CA GLU A 215 -33.25 6.87 11.02
C GLU A 215 -33.47 5.38 10.69
N GLN A 216 -34.41 5.09 9.78
CA GLN A 216 -34.66 3.73 9.32
C GLN A 216 -33.44 3.18 8.56
N ALA A 217 -32.78 4.00 7.75
CA ALA A 217 -31.53 3.64 7.08
C ALA A 217 -30.39 3.34 8.06
N LEU A 218 -30.25 4.12 9.14
CA LEU A 218 -29.27 3.90 10.19
C LEU A 218 -29.47 2.52 10.85
N LYS A 219 -30.70 2.21 11.27
CA LYS A 219 -31.03 0.91 11.88
C LYS A 219 -30.69 -0.26 10.95
N ALA A 220 -31.06 -0.14 9.67
CA ALA A 220 -30.75 -1.15 8.66
C ALA A 220 -29.23 -1.30 8.43
N ARG A 221 -28.50 -0.17 8.30
CA ARG A 221 -27.04 -0.17 8.12
C ARG A 221 -26.32 -0.83 9.29
N LEU A 222 -26.74 -0.55 10.53
CA LEU A 222 -26.17 -1.16 11.73
C LEU A 222 -26.44 -2.68 11.79
N SER A 223 -27.62 -3.13 11.36
CA SER A 223 -27.92 -4.55 11.23
C SER A 223 -26.99 -5.23 10.22
N ILE A 224 -26.77 -4.62 9.06
CA ILE A 224 -25.87 -5.15 8.03
C ILE A 224 -24.42 -5.20 8.54
N LEU A 225 -23.96 -4.14 9.21
CA LEU A 225 -22.65 -4.12 9.86
C LEU A 225 -22.52 -5.25 10.88
N SER A 226 -23.56 -5.50 11.67
CA SER A 226 -23.56 -6.60 12.64
C SER A 226 -23.40 -7.96 11.95
N ASP A 227 -24.07 -8.19 10.82
CA ASP A 227 -23.92 -9.43 10.04
C ASP A 227 -22.54 -9.57 9.42
N MET A 228 -21.97 -8.49 8.89
CA MET A 228 -20.59 -8.48 8.38
C MET A 228 -19.57 -8.79 9.49
N ASN A 229 -19.73 -8.17 10.66
CA ASN A 229 -18.81 -8.32 11.79
C ASN A 229 -18.83 -9.73 12.42
N LYS A 230 -19.88 -10.53 12.18
CA LYS A 230 -19.89 -11.96 12.56
C LYS A 230 -18.83 -12.76 11.81
N VAL A 231 -18.43 -12.31 10.61
CA VAL A 231 -17.42 -12.97 9.77
C VAL A 231 -16.06 -12.31 9.93
N LEU A 232 -16.00 -10.98 9.82
CA LEU A 232 -14.77 -10.21 9.96
C LEU A 232 -15.06 -8.83 10.55
N ALA A 233 -14.79 -8.67 11.85
CA ALA A 233 -15.09 -7.44 12.60
C ALA A 233 -14.01 -6.35 12.47
N SER A 234 -12.78 -6.74 12.17
CA SER A 234 -11.62 -5.86 12.02
C SER A 234 -10.70 -6.37 10.90
N GLY A 235 -9.78 -5.53 10.44
CA GLY A 235 -8.72 -5.94 9.53
C GLY A 235 -7.90 -7.11 10.09
N ARG A 236 -7.36 -7.95 9.21
CA ARG A 236 -6.32 -8.92 9.60
C ARG A 236 -5.08 -8.18 10.09
N ASP A 237 -4.39 -8.77 11.07
CA ASP A 237 -3.17 -8.18 11.64
C ASP A 237 -2.02 -8.16 10.63
N GLU A 238 -2.00 -9.15 9.73
CA GLU A 238 -0.97 -9.29 8.71
C GLU A 238 -1.56 -9.09 7.31
N ILE A 239 -0.75 -8.48 6.44
CA ILE A 239 -1.04 -8.36 5.01
C ILE A 239 -0.89 -9.75 4.37
N SER A 240 -1.73 -10.07 3.38
CA SER A 240 -1.67 -11.34 2.64
C SER A 240 -0.26 -11.70 2.17
N GLU A 241 0.08 -12.98 2.21
CA GLU A 241 1.37 -13.52 1.75
C GLU A 241 1.65 -13.21 0.28
N SER A 242 0.61 -13.06 -0.55
CA SER A 242 0.76 -12.72 -1.96
C SER A 242 0.89 -11.22 -2.23
N ALA A 243 0.68 -10.37 -1.22
CA ALA A 243 0.85 -8.94 -1.36
C ALA A 243 2.32 -8.53 -1.21
N PRO A 244 2.77 -7.50 -1.94
CA PRO A 244 4.13 -6.97 -1.78
C PRO A 244 4.41 -6.61 -0.32
N ARG A 245 5.49 -7.16 0.23
CA ARG A 245 6.03 -6.76 1.53
C ARG A 245 6.65 -5.38 1.40
N LEU A 246 6.53 -4.60 2.46
CA LEU A 246 7.06 -3.25 2.56
C LEU A 246 8.00 -3.16 3.76
N GLU A 247 9.15 -2.54 3.54
CA GLU A 247 9.98 -2.03 4.63
C GLU A 247 10.26 -0.54 4.41
N LYS A 248 10.30 0.19 5.52
CA LYS A 248 10.61 1.62 5.53
C LYS A 248 11.92 1.85 6.25
N MET A 249 12.82 2.62 5.65
CA MET A 249 14.03 3.09 6.32
C MET A 249 14.27 4.57 6.07
N GLN A 250 14.84 5.24 7.07
CA GLN A 250 15.28 6.62 6.95
C GLN A 250 16.76 6.64 6.58
N ILE A 251 17.11 7.45 5.57
CA ILE A 251 18.49 7.74 5.22
C ILE A 251 18.74 9.25 5.33
N ASP A 252 20.00 9.63 5.48
CA ASP A 252 20.39 11.04 5.45
C ASP A 252 20.17 11.63 4.06
N SER A 253 19.66 12.87 4.01
CA SER A 253 19.32 13.54 2.75
C SER A 253 20.51 13.69 1.80
N ASP A 254 21.74 13.75 2.35
CA ASP A 254 22.97 13.84 1.55
C ASP A 254 23.27 12.53 0.80
N LYS A 255 22.83 11.38 1.33
CA LYS A 255 23.08 10.04 0.79
C LYS A 255 22.03 9.59 -0.23
N ILE A 256 20.93 10.32 -0.37
CA ILE A 256 19.89 10.07 -1.40
C ILE A 256 20.52 9.97 -2.79
N ARG A 257 21.49 10.85 -3.08
CA ARG A 257 22.17 10.88 -4.39
C ARG A 257 22.96 9.61 -4.68
N ASP A 258 23.52 8.98 -3.65
CA ASP A 258 24.34 7.77 -3.79
C ASP A 258 23.46 6.55 -4.07
N VAL A 259 22.31 6.46 -3.39
CA VAL A 259 21.33 5.39 -3.60
C VAL A 259 20.66 5.50 -4.99
N ILE A 260 20.31 6.71 -5.43
CA ILE A 260 19.76 6.92 -6.78
C ILE A 260 20.83 6.67 -7.85
N GLY A 261 22.05 7.17 -7.61
CA GLY A 261 23.16 7.15 -8.55
C GLY A 261 22.96 8.08 -9.75
N LYS A 262 23.98 8.16 -10.61
CA LYS A 262 23.97 9.05 -11.78
C LYS A 262 22.84 8.66 -12.74
N GLY A 263 21.83 9.52 -12.88
CA GLY A 263 20.68 9.30 -13.78
C GLY A 263 19.76 8.15 -13.36
N GLY A 264 19.79 7.74 -12.09
CA GLY A 264 18.99 6.63 -11.58
C GLY A 264 19.58 5.25 -11.87
N ALA A 265 20.86 5.14 -12.25
CA ALA A 265 21.47 3.87 -12.60
C ALA A 265 21.55 2.89 -11.42
N THR A 266 21.93 3.38 -10.23
CA THR A 266 22.09 2.53 -9.03
C THR A 266 20.73 2.02 -8.55
N ILE A 267 19.74 2.90 -8.40
CA ILE A 267 18.39 2.48 -7.97
C ILE A 267 17.74 1.50 -8.95
N ARG A 268 17.93 1.67 -10.26
CA ARG A 268 17.45 0.70 -11.26
C ARG A 268 18.13 -0.65 -11.11
N ALA A 269 19.45 -0.67 -10.94
CA ALA A 269 20.19 -1.91 -10.70
C ALA A 269 19.71 -2.60 -9.42
N LEU A 270 19.49 -1.88 -8.32
CA LEU A 270 18.94 -2.45 -7.08
C LEU A 270 17.53 -3.02 -7.28
N CYS A 271 16.66 -2.32 -8.01
CA CYS A 271 15.33 -2.82 -8.34
C CYS A 271 15.40 -4.11 -9.17
N ASP A 272 16.26 -4.15 -10.19
CA ASP A 272 16.41 -5.29 -11.10
C ASP A 272 17.09 -6.50 -10.41
N ASP A 273 18.16 -6.27 -9.64
CA ASP A 273 18.93 -7.33 -8.98
C ASP A 273 18.15 -8.03 -7.88
N TYR A 274 17.28 -7.30 -7.17
CA TYR A 274 16.51 -7.81 -6.03
C TYR A 274 15.01 -7.92 -6.31
N ASN A 275 14.57 -7.83 -7.58
CA ASN A 275 13.16 -7.85 -7.98
C ASN A 275 12.27 -7.00 -7.04
N SER A 276 12.73 -5.78 -6.75
CA SER A 276 12.13 -4.89 -5.76
C SER A 276 11.75 -3.56 -6.40
N THR A 277 10.76 -2.89 -5.83
CA THR A 277 10.44 -1.51 -6.18
C THR A 277 10.90 -0.62 -5.05
N ILE A 278 11.85 0.26 -5.32
CA ILE A 278 12.38 1.20 -4.33
C ILE A 278 11.85 2.60 -4.66
N ASP A 279 11.18 3.23 -3.71
CA ASP A 279 10.72 4.61 -3.78
C ASP A 279 11.45 5.45 -2.73
N ILE A 280 11.95 6.61 -3.13
CA ILE A 280 12.74 7.50 -2.26
C ILE A 280 12.13 8.89 -2.34
N SER A 281 11.73 9.41 -1.20
CA SER A 281 11.24 10.79 -1.07
C SER A 281 12.37 11.77 -0.74
N ASP A 282 12.13 13.05 -1.02
CA ASP A 282 13.13 14.11 -0.86
C ASP A 282 13.56 14.34 0.61
N ASP A 283 12.77 13.88 1.56
CA ASP A 283 13.05 13.90 3.01
C ASP A 283 13.85 12.67 3.48
N GLY A 284 14.24 11.77 2.58
CA GLY A 284 15.10 10.63 2.87
C GLY A 284 14.36 9.39 3.38
N ILE A 285 13.03 9.33 3.25
CA ILE A 285 12.29 8.10 3.50
C ILE A 285 12.43 7.18 2.29
N VAL A 286 12.96 5.99 2.52
CA VAL A 286 13.08 4.94 1.50
C VAL A 286 12.05 3.87 1.79
N GLN A 287 11.17 3.63 0.82
CA GLN A 287 10.14 2.59 0.85
C GLN A 287 10.53 1.49 -0.14
N ILE A 288 10.69 0.26 0.35
CA ILE A 288 11.14 -0.87 -0.45
C ILE A 288 10.01 -1.88 -0.49
N TYR A 289 9.54 -2.21 -1.70
CA TYR A 289 8.50 -3.20 -1.94
C TYR A 289 9.13 -4.43 -2.60
N SER A 290 8.78 -5.62 -2.14
CA SER A 290 9.18 -6.88 -2.77
C SER A 290 8.11 -7.95 -2.62
N GLU A 291 8.07 -8.93 -3.53
CA GLU A 291 7.14 -10.05 -3.46
C GLU A 291 7.49 -11.04 -2.34
N ASP A 292 8.76 -11.10 -1.93
CA ASP A 292 9.27 -12.05 -0.95
C ASP A 292 10.20 -11.40 0.09
N GLN A 293 10.27 -12.03 1.26
CA GLN A 293 11.03 -11.50 2.40
C GLN A 293 12.55 -11.56 2.19
N GLU A 294 13.04 -12.51 1.39
CA GLU A 294 14.47 -12.71 1.14
C GLU A 294 15.01 -11.59 0.26
N SER A 295 14.35 -11.33 -0.86
CA SER A 295 14.61 -10.21 -1.77
C SER A 295 14.49 -8.86 -1.05
N LEU A 296 13.49 -8.69 -0.20
CA LEU A 296 13.32 -7.47 0.60
C LEU A 296 14.52 -7.23 1.53
N SER A 297 14.95 -8.27 2.25
CA SER A 297 16.07 -8.19 3.19
C SER A 297 17.39 -7.90 2.46
N ALA A 298 17.62 -8.55 1.31
CA ALA A 298 18.78 -8.31 0.47
C ALA A 298 18.83 -6.88 -0.09
N ALA A 299 17.69 -6.34 -0.55
CA ALA A 299 17.59 -4.96 -1.01
C ALA A 299 17.90 -3.95 0.11
N ILE A 300 17.39 -4.19 1.32
CA ILE A 300 17.69 -3.36 2.50
C ILE A 300 19.18 -3.39 2.83
N GLU A 301 19.80 -4.57 2.85
CA GLU A 301 21.23 -4.72 3.12
C GLU A 301 22.09 -4.00 2.07
N ALA A 302 21.70 -4.09 0.79
CA ALA A 302 22.38 -3.39 -0.29
C ALA A 302 22.29 -1.86 -0.14
N ILE A 303 21.11 -1.33 0.21
CA ILE A 303 20.93 0.11 0.46
C ILE A 303 21.72 0.54 1.70
N LYS A 304 21.69 -0.25 2.78
CA LYS A 304 22.50 0.01 3.98
C LYS A 304 23.99 0.02 3.66
N ALA A 305 24.48 -0.87 2.79
CA ALA A 305 25.88 -0.89 2.40
C ALA A 305 26.31 0.35 1.60
N ILE A 306 25.40 0.93 0.81
CA ILE A 306 25.64 2.18 0.07
C ILE A 306 25.65 3.39 1.03
N VAL A 307 24.72 3.41 1.98
CA VAL A 307 24.50 4.55 2.88
C VAL A 307 25.46 4.52 4.08
N ALA A 308 25.99 3.34 4.43
CA ALA A 308 26.87 3.15 5.57
C ALA A 308 28.02 4.17 5.58
N ASP A 309 28.22 4.81 6.73
CA ASP A 309 29.34 5.69 6.92
C ASP A 309 30.60 4.89 7.27
N PRO A 310 31.77 5.29 6.75
CA PRO A 310 33.04 4.72 7.16
C PRO A 310 33.25 4.94 8.66
N GLU A 311 33.41 3.87 9.42
CA GLU A 311 33.76 3.98 10.84
C GLU A 311 35.28 4.15 11.00
N PRO A 312 35.77 5.21 11.69
CA PRO A 312 37.18 5.35 12.02
C PRO A 312 37.66 4.16 12.87
N GLY A 313 38.71 3.50 12.41
CA GLY A 313 39.34 2.36 13.09
C GLY A 313 39.03 0.98 12.50
N THR A 314 38.06 0.90 11.57
CA THR A 314 37.62 -0.34 10.90
C THR A 314 38.47 -0.60 9.65
N ILE A 315 38.73 -1.89 9.39
CA ILE A 315 39.50 -2.35 8.22
C ILE A 315 38.52 -2.78 7.14
N TYR A 316 38.68 -2.23 5.93
CA TYR A 316 37.89 -2.56 4.76
C TYR A 316 38.79 -3.14 3.66
N ASP A 317 38.22 -4.03 2.86
CA ASP A 317 38.82 -4.44 1.59
C ASP A 317 38.48 -3.39 0.53
N GLY A 318 39.47 -2.88 -0.19
CA GLY A 318 39.27 -1.84 -1.18
C GLY A 318 40.14 -2.01 -2.41
N LYS A 319 39.68 -1.45 -3.53
CA LYS A 319 40.34 -1.53 -4.83
C LYS A 319 40.96 -0.20 -5.20
N VAL A 320 42.23 -0.21 -5.64
CA VAL A 320 42.91 1.01 -6.07
C VAL A 320 42.27 1.53 -7.37
N VAL A 321 41.65 2.71 -7.32
CA VAL A 321 41.01 3.33 -8.49
C VAL A 321 42.00 4.19 -9.28
N ARG A 322 42.83 4.96 -8.57
CA ARG A 322 43.78 5.88 -9.20
C ARG A 322 44.98 6.14 -8.30
N ILE A 323 46.16 6.20 -8.91
CA ILE A 323 47.40 6.58 -8.21
C ILE A 323 47.77 8.04 -8.56
N VAL A 324 48.26 8.78 -7.56
CA VAL A 324 48.80 10.14 -7.70
C VAL A 324 50.15 10.24 -6.99
N ASP A 325 50.94 11.27 -7.30
CA ASP A 325 52.32 11.39 -6.76
C ASP A 325 52.39 11.44 -5.22
N PHE A 326 51.31 11.85 -4.56
CA PHE A 326 51.22 11.99 -3.11
C PHE A 326 50.39 10.89 -2.42
N GLY A 327 49.87 9.89 -3.16
CA GLY A 327 49.05 8.83 -2.58
C GLY A 327 48.26 7.98 -3.58
N ALA A 328 47.38 7.13 -3.07
CA ALA A 328 46.48 6.32 -3.88
C ALA A 328 45.03 6.52 -3.43
N PHE A 329 44.12 6.62 -4.39
CA PHE A 329 42.67 6.58 -4.14
C PHE A 329 42.23 5.13 -4.17
N VAL A 330 41.68 4.67 -3.04
CA VAL A 330 41.16 3.31 -2.87
C VAL A 330 39.66 3.42 -2.68
N ASN A 331 38.90 2.73 -3.54
CA ASN A 331 37.47 2.56 -3.35
C ASN A 331 37.27 1.38 -2.40
N PHE A 332 36.83 1.67 -1.19
CA PHE A 332 36.64 0.69 -0.12
C PHE A 332 35.16 0.52 0.25
N MET A 333 34.31 1.44 -0.23
CA MET A 333 32.85 1.37 -0.15
C MET A 333 32.23 1.90 -1.46
N PRO A 334 31.05 1.41 -1.87
CA PRO A 334 30.35 1.91 -3.03
C PRO A 334 30.16 3.43 -2.96
N GLY A 335 30.68 4.16 -3.95
CA GLY A 335 30.55 5.63 -4.03
C GLY A 335 31.50 6.44 -3.14
N THR A 336 32.26 5.81 -2.23
CA THR A 336 33.21 6.51 -1.33
C THR A 336 34.66 6.11 -1.60
N ASP A 337 35.45 7.09 -2.04
CA ASP A 337 36.89 6.92 -2.23
C ASP A 337 37.67 7.49 -1.04
N GLY A 338 38.61 6.70 -0.53
CA GLY A 338 39.53 7.14 0.52
C GLY A 338 40.93 7.39 -0.03
N LEU A 339 41.64 8.36 0.54
CA LEU A 339 43.02 8.68 0.17
C LEU A 339 43.98 7.98 1.12
N VAL A 340 44.81 7.09 0.57
CA VAL A 340 46.01 6.59 1.25
C VAL A 340 47.16 7.55 0.92
N HIS A 341 47.62 8.32 1.90
CA HIS A 341 48.78 9.19 1.73
C HIS A 341 50.07 8.36 1.59
N ILE A 342 51.07 8.84 0.84
CA ILE A 342 52.33 8.10 0.60
C ILE A 342 53.03 7.63 1.89
N SER A 343 52.87 8.38 2.99
CA SER A 343 53.44 8.04 4.29
C SER A 343 52.69 6.95 5.07
N GLN A 344 51.55 6.48 4.55
CA GLN A 344 50.66 5.49 5.17
C GLN A 344 50.57 4.18 4.37
N ILE A 345 51.43 4.03 3.35
CA ILE A 345 51.49 2.84 2.48
C ILE A 345 52.34 1.74 3.11
N ALA A 346 53.53 2.07 3.63
CA ALA A 346 54.47 1.12 4.21
C ALA A 346 55.25 1.74 5.39
N GLU A 347 55.87 0.91 6.23
CA GLU A 347 56.76 1.36 7.32
C GLU A 347 58.05 2.01 6.82
N GLU A 348 58.48 1.66 5.61
CA GLU A 348 59.69 2.17 4.97
C GLU A 348 59.41 3.45 4.17
N ARG A 349 60.45 4.25 3.90
CA ARG A 349 60.32 5.50 3.13
C ARG A 349 60.01 5.17 1.66
N VAL A 350 58.74 5.33 1.28
CA VAL A 350 58.27 5.14 -0.09
C VAL A 350 58.62 6.36 -0.94
N GLU A 351 59.49 6.20 -1.94
CA GLU A 351 59.81 7.26 -2.91
C GLU A 351 58.78 7.36 -4.04
N LYS A 352 58.15 6.25 -4.43
CA LYS A 352 57.09 6.21 -5.45
C LYS A 352 55.96 5.27 -5.04
N VAL A 353 54.73 5.76 -5.15
CA VAL A 353 53.51 4.98 -4.86
C VAL A 353 53.35 3.78 -5.80
N THR A 354 53.82 3.91 -7.04
CA THR A 354 53.78 2.87 -8.08
C THR A 354 54.59 1.62 -7.75
N ASP A 355 55.51 1.71 -6.80
CA ASP A 355 56.37 0.58 -6.45
C ASP A 355 55.64 -0.40 -5.50
N TYR A 356 54.55 0.05 -4.86
CA TYR A 356 53.80 -0.71 -3.86
C TYR A 356 52.35 -0.97 -4.26
N LEU A 357 51.76 -0.10 -5.08
CA LEU A 357 50.37 -0.17 -5.48
C LEU A 357 50.24 -0.09 -7.01
N SER A 358 49.37 -0.93 -7.56
CA SER A 358 48.96 -0.88 -8.97
C SER A 358 47.49 -0.49 -9.08
N GLU A 359 47.12 0.22 -10.15
CA GLU A 359 45.71 0.50 -10.44
C GLU A 359 44.94 -0.81 -10.62
N GLY A 360 43.80 -0.93 -9.94
CA GLY A 360 42.97 -2.14 -9.91
C GLY A 360 43.40 -3.21 -8.91
N GLN A 361 44.42 -2.99 -8.09
CA GLN A 361 44.84 -3.93 -7.04
C GLN A 361 43.88 -3.92 -5.84
N ASP A 362 43.57 -5.10 -5.31
CA ASP A 362 42.83 -5.26 -4.05
C ASP A 362 43.77 -5.14 -2.85
N VAL A 363 43.42 -4.26 -1.90
CA VAL A 363 44.24 -3.94 -0.71
C VAL A 363 43.36 -3.77 0.53
N LYS A 364 43.86 -4.19 1.69
CA LYS A 364 43.24 -3.93 2.99
C LYS A 364 43.64 -2.57 3.51
N VAL A 365 42.65 -1.74 3.83
CA VAL A 365 42.83 -0.34 4.26
C VAL A 365 42.06 -0.07 5.53
N LYS A 366 42.67 0.62 6.50
CA LYS A 366 42.01 1.05 7.73
C LYS A 366 41.64 2.53 7.63
N VAL A 367 40.43 2.88 8.04
CA VAL A 367 40.01 4.30 8.16
C VAL A 367 40.69 4.91 9.38
N ILE A 368 41.51 5.94 9.19
CA ILE A 368 42.15 6.67 10.30
C ILE A 368 41.22 7.79 10.78
N GLU A 369 40.79 8.64 9.87
CA GLU A 369 40.12 9.89 10.20
C GLU A 369 39.28 10.36 9.01
N ILE A 370 38.15 10.99 9.31
CA ILE A 370 37.30 11.65 8.32
C ILE A 370 37.47 13.14 8.53
N ASP A 371 37.99 13.83 7.50
CA ASP A 371 38.19 15.29 7.55
C ASP A 371 36.84 16.02 7.54
N ASN A 372 36.79 17.27 8.00
CA ASN A 372 35.58 18.12 8.09
C ASN A 372 34.89 18.39 6.72
N ARG A 373 35.51 17.92 5.62
CA ARG A 373 34.98 17.97 4.25
C ARG A 373 34.50 16.61 3.73
N GLY A 374 34.35 15.61 4.60
CA GLY A 374 33.91 14.26 4.27
C GLY A 374 34.96 13.40 3.54
N ARG A 375 36.24 13.80 3.57
CA ARG A 375 37.33 13.02 2.93
C ARG A 375 37.88 11.99 3.90
N VAL A 376 37.90 10.74 3.48
CA VAL A 376 38.34 9.61 4.30
C VAL A 376 39.85 9.41 4.13
N LYS A 377 40.61 9.52 5.23
CA LYS A 377 42.03 9.17 5.25
C LYS A 377 42.19 7.70 5.59
N LEU A 378 42.89 6.97 4.71
CA LEU A 378 43.12 5.54 4.85
C LEU A 378 44.59 5.24 5.13
N SER A 379 44.87 4.14 5.83
CA SER A 379 46.21 3.61 6.02
C SER A 379 46.28 2.10 5.80
N ILE A 380 47.25 1.69 5.00
CA ILE A 380 47.61 0.29 4.77
C ILE A 380 48.54 -0.18 5.90
N LYS A 381 49.42 0.71 6.37
CA LYS A 381 50.34 0.43 7.48
C LYS A 381 49.58 0.01 8.74
N GLU A 382 48.58 0.79 9.17
CA GLU A 382 47.84 0.48 10.39
C GLU A 382 46.93 -0.75 10.25
N ALA A 383 46.49 -1.07 9.02
CA ALA A 383 45.76 -2.31 8.74
C ALA A 383 46.70 -3.53 8.90
N ALA A 384 47.96 -3.42 8.44
CA ALA A 384 48.98 -4.45 8.59
C ALA A 384 49.49 -4.61 10.04
N GLU A 385 49.59 -3.52 10.80
CA GLU A 385 49.95 -3.57 12.23
C GLU A 385 48.87 -4.28 13.07
N LYS A 386 47.58 -3.99 12.83
CA LYS A 386 46.45 -4.67 13.51
C LYS A 386 46.41 -6.18 13.19
N ALA A 387 46.61 -6.55 11.92
CA ALA A 387 46.68 -7.96 11.52
C ALA A 387 47.85 -8.70 12.22
N LYS A 388 49.00 -8.05 12.41
CA LYS A 388 50.11 -8.61 13.20
C LYS A 388 49.80 -8.71 14.70
N THR A 389 49.01 -7.79 15.26
CA THR A 389 48.65 -7.82 16.69
C THR A 389 47.58 -8.86 17.01
N ASP A 390 46.63 -9.10 16.11
CA ASP A 390 45.63 -10.17 16.26
C ASP A 390 46.25 -11.58 16.12
N ASP A 391 47.22 -11.76 15.21
CA ASP A 391 47.98 -13.02 15.10
C ASP A 391 48.90 -13.30 16.31
N LEU A 392 49.36 -12.25 17.01
CA LEU A 392 50.16 -12.38 18.25
C LEU A 392 49.28 -12.67 19.48
N GLY A 393 48.04 -12.17 19.51
CA GLY A 393 47.07 -12.43 20.58
C GLY A 393 46.56 -13.88 20.60
N ASP A 394 46.46 -14.54 19.45
CA ASP A 394 46.02 -15.93 19.34
C ASP A 394 47.15 -16.95 19.57
N ALA A 395 48.41 -16.48 19.61
CA ALA A 395 49.58 -17.27 19.96
C ALA A 395 49.82 -17.33 21.49
N ASP A 396 49.48 -16.27 22.24
CA ASP A 396 49.59 -16.26 23.71
C ASP A 396 48.43 -17.02 24.39
N SER A 397 47.25 -17.11 23.77
CA SER A 397 46.12 -17.91 24.28
C SER A 397 46.38 -19.43 24.27
N LYS A 398 47.36 -19.90 23.47
CA LYS A 398 47.77 -21.32 23.38
C LYS A 398 48.93 -21.69 24.31
N LYS A 399 49.62 -20.74 24.93
CA LYS A 399 50.70 -21.04 25.90
C LYS A 399 50.23 -21.21 27.34
N ASP A 400 49.07 -20.67 27.71
CA ASP A 400 48.49 -20.83 29.05
C ASP A 400 47.61 -22.09 29.20
N LYS A 401 47.60 -23.00 28.21
CA LYS A 401 46.87 -24.28 28.24
C LYS A 401 47.72 -25.53 27.96
N ALA A 402 49.05 -25.44 28.10
CA ALA A 402 49.95 -26.60 27.97
C ALA A 402 50.42 -27.11 29.34
#